data_AF-B8BJ67-F1
#
_entry.id   AF-B8BJ67-F1
#
_cell.length_a   1.000
_cell.length_b   1.000
_cell.length_c   1.000
_cell.angle_alpha   90.00
_cell.angle_beta   90.00
_cell.angle_gamma   90.00
#
_symmetry.space_group_name_H-M   'P 1'
#
loop_
_entity.id
_entity.type
_entity.pdbx_description
1 polymer ?
#
loop_
_entity_poly.entity_id
_entity_poly.type
_entity_poly.pdbx_seq_one_letter_code
_entity_poly.pdbx_strand_id
1 'polypeptide(L)'
;MDIESEAAEVIEENRPAPDWPQVGKVELRDLKIKYRQDAPLVLHGITCTFEGGDKIGIVGRTGSGKTTLIGALFRLVEPAGGKIIIDSVDITTIGLHDLRSRLGIIPQDPTLFQGTVRYNLDPLGQFSDQQIWEVLDKCQLLETVQEKEHGLDSLGRGVVEDGSNWSMGQRQLFCLGRALLRRCRILVLDEATASIDNATDAILQKTIRTEFKDCTVITVAHRIPTVMDCTMVLAMSDGKVVEYDKPMKLMETEGSLFRDLVKEYCILLGVNRGNQKSVSILKRNSSIWGLKRRQCLSQMYERLNDEMFINSVNHASTISTVPLEIL
;
A
#
# COMPACT_ATOMS: atom_id res chain seq x y z
N MET A 1 -14.40 15.34 -22.71
CA MET A 1 -13.34 15.51 -21.70
C MET A 1 -12.08 15.02 -22.37
N ASP A 2 -11.21 15.92 -22.81
CA ASP A 2 -9.87 15.53 -23.25
C ASP A 2 -9.08 15.20 -21.99
N ILE A 3 -8.97 13.91 -21.70
CA ILE A 3 -8.11 13.40 -20.64
C ILE A 3 -6.73 13.33 -21.27
N GLU A 4 -5.75 14.06 -20.72
CA GLU A 4 -4.37 13.93 -21.16
C GLU A 4 -3.93 12.47 -21.05
N SER A 5 -3.35 11.95 -22.12
CA SER A 5 -2.84 10.59 -22.12
C SER A 5 -1.69 10.47 -21.12
N GLU A 6 -1.60 9.33 -20.43
CA GLU A 6 -0.44 9.01 -19.59
C GLU A 6 0.87 9.11 -20.38
N ALA A 7 1.99 9.27 -19.66
CA ALA A 7 3.32 9.28 -20.25
C ALA A 7 3.61 7.99 -21.05
N ALA A 8 4.62 8.03 -21.92
CA ALA A 8 4.98 6.89 -22.76
C ALA A 8 5.30 5.63 -21.91
N GLU A 9 4.80 4.48 -22.35
CA GLU A 9 5.07 3.19 -21.70
C GLU A 9 6.57 2.85 -21.72
N VAL A 10 7.25 3.19 -22.82
CA VAL A 10 8.68 2.93 -23.04
C VAL A 10 9.34 4.19 -23.57
N ILE A 11 10.54 4.49 -23.07
CA ILE A 11 11.42 5.57 -23.56
C ILE A 11 12.77 4.93 -23.87
N GLU A 12 13.01 4.59 -25.14
CA GLU A 12 14.18 3.80 -25.55
C GLU A 12 15.50 4.50 -25.21
N GLU A 13 15.55 5.83 -25.33
CA GLU A 13 16.74 6.62 -25.11
C GLU A 13 17.15 6.70 -23.62
N ASN A 14 16.27 6.30 -22.71
CA ASN A 14 16.48 6.46 -21.27
C ASN A 14 15.95 5.28 -20.45
N ARG A 15 16.10 4.06 -20.97
CA ARG A 15 15.81 2.86 -20.17
C ARG A 15 16.82 2.72 -19.03
N PRO A 16 16.38 2.39 -17.81
CA PRO A 16 17.29 2.13 -16.70
C PRO A 16 18.06 0.81 -16.91
N ALA A 17 19.09 0.59 -16.10
CA ALA A 17 19.86 -0.65 -16.15
C ALA A 17 18.95 -1.89 -15.90
N PRO A 18 19.22 -3.07 -16.49
CA PRO A 18 18.38 -4.25 -16.33
C PRO A 18 18.24 -4.76 -14.89
N ASP A 19 19.12 -4.35 -13.97
CA ASP A 19 19.10 -4.70 -12.56
C ASP A 19 18.61 -3.56 -11.65
N TRP A 20 18.16 -2.45 -12.23
CA TRP A 20 17.55 -1.33 -11.50
C TRP A 20 16.13 -1.68 -11.02
N PRO A 21 15.70 -1.20 -9.84
CA PRO A 21 16.54 -0.66 -8.77
C PRO A 21 17.31 -1.79 -8.07
N GLN A 22 18.53 -1.48 -7.62
CA GLN A 22 19.40 -2.42 -6.90
C GLN A 22 19.19 -2.33 -5.39
N VAL A 23 19.08 -1.12 -4.87
CA VAL A 23 19.02 -0.78 -3.45
C VAL A 23 17.59 -0.44 -3.03
N GLY A 24 16.84 0.23 -3.92
CA GLY A 24 15.47 0.65 -3.63
C GLY A 24 15.39 1.91 -2.77
N LYS A 25 16.40 2.79 -2.86
CA LYS A 25 16.38 4.12 -2.22
C LYS A 25 15.41 5.02 -2.97
N VAL A 26 14.51 5.69 -2.27
CA VAL A 26 13.53 6.63 -2.84
C VAL A 26 13.77 8.03 -2.29
N GLU A 27 14.03 8.99 -3.16
CA GLU A 27 14.24 10.39 -2.81
C GLU A 27 13.13 11.26 -3.42
N LEU A 28 12.37 11.92 -2.55
CA LEU A 28 11.38 12.93 -2.91
C LEU A 28 12.05 14.30 -2.76
N ARG A 29 12.08 15.11 -3.82
CA ARG A 29 12.72 16.44 -3.81
C ARG A 29 11.73 17.51 -4.25
N ASP A 30 11.28 18.32 -3.30
CA ASP A 30 10.28 19.40 -3.52
C ASP A 30 9.05 18.93 -4.34
N LEU A 31 8.60 17.70 -4.09
CA LEU A 31 7.56 17.07 -4.89
C LEU A 31 6.22 17.79 -4.74
N LYS A 32 5.66 18.23 -5.87
CA LYS A 32 4.39 18.94 -5.97
C LYS A 32 3.45 18.19 -6.90
N ILE A 33 2.24 17.92 -6.45
CA ILE A 33 1.23 17.17 -7.21
C ILE A 33 -0.07 17.94 -7.23
N LYS A 34 -0.72 18.00 -8.40
CA LYS A 34 -2.10 18.43 -8.61
C LYS A 34 -2.75 17.48 -9.62
N TYR A 35 -4.04 17.21 -9.47
CA TYR A 35 -4.76 16.30 -10.37
C TYR A 35 -5.16 16.94 -11.70
N ARG A 36 -5.29 18.27 -11.73
CA ARG A 36 -5.63 19.03 -12.93
C ARG A 36 -4.84 20.32 -12.97
N GLN A 37 -4.66 20.87 -14.16
CA GLN A 37 -3.86 22.08 -14.34
C GLN A 37 -4.47 23.29 -13.61
N ASP A 38 -5.79 23.35 -13.54
CA ASP A 38 -6.64 24.36 -12.89
C ASP A 38 -6.95 24.06 -11.41
N ALA A 39 -6.59 22.88 -10.91
CA ALA A 39 -6.83 22.48 -9.53
C ALA A 39 -5.71 22.94 -8.58
N PRO A 40 -6.02 23.14 -7.28
CA PRO A 40 -5.01 23.40 -6.28
C PRO A 40 -4.02 22.23 -6.15
N LEU A 41 -2.82 22.55 -5.67
CA LEU A 41 -1.84 21.52 -5.26
C LEU A 41 -2.43 20.68 -4.12
N VAL A 42 -2.21 19.38 -4.21
CA VAL A 42 -2.51 18.39 -3.16
C VAL A 42 -1.25 18.02 -2.38
N LEU A 43 -0.10 17.93 -3.05
CA LEU A 43 1.21 17.85 -2.39
C LEU A 43 1.96 19.16 -2.56
N HIS A 44 2.47 19.71 -1.46
CA HIS A 44 3.03 21.06 -1.39
C HIS A 44 4.53 21.04 -1.11
N GLY A 45 5.32 20.38 -1.95
CA GLY A 45 6.79 20.36 -1.82
C GLY A 45 7.28 19.30 -0.84
N ILE A 46 6.88 18.06 -1.03
CA ILE A 46 7.32 16.92 -0.21
C ILE A 46 8.81 16.68 -0.44
N THR A 47 9.61 16.79 0.62
CA THR A 47 11.03 16.46 0.62
C THR A 47 11.30 15.43 1.70
N CYS A 48 11.73 14.23 1.29
CA CYS A 48 12.01 13.12 2.19
C CYS A 48 12.86 12.07 1.47
N THR A 49 13.59 11.26 2.24
CA THR A 49 14.40 10.16 1.71
C THR A 49 14.08 8.87 2.45
N PHE A 50 13.67 7.86 1.70
CA PHE A 50 13.53 6.48 2.17
C PHE A 50 14.80 5.73 1.78
N GLU A 51 15.57 5.28 2.77
CA GLU A 51 16.78 4.53 2.49
C GLU A 51 16.44 3.11 2.03
N GLY A 52 17.36 2.48 1.28
CA GLY A 52 17.17 1.12 0.80
C GLY A 52 16.96 0.14 1.95
N GLY A 53 15.91 -0.68 1.86
CA GLY A 53 15.57 -1.69 2.87
C GLY A 53 14.76 -1.16 4.05
N ASP A 54 14.50 0.15 4.12
CA ASP A 54 13.65 0.72 5.17
C ASP A 54 12.22 0.18 5.11
N LYS A 55 11.58 0.12 6.27
CA LYS A 55 10.15 -0.15 6.41
C LYS A 55 9.51 1.16 6.86
N ILE A 56 8.85 1.85 5.95
CA ILE A 56 8.31 3.19 6.15
C ILE A 56 6.81 3.09 6.41
N GLY A 57 6.35 3.61 7.55
CA GLY A 57 4.93 3.80 7.83
C GLY A 57 4.50 5.22 7.52
N ILE A 58 3.59 5.41 6.57
CA ILE A 58 3.01 6.71 6.25
C ILE A 58 1.69 6.87 7.03
N VAL A 59 1.61 7.93 7.83
CA VAL A 59 0.47 8.25 8.69
C VAL A 59 -0.01 9.67 8.47
N GLY A 60 -1.27 9.92 8.81
CA GLY A 60 -1.90 11.24 8.69
C GLY A 60 -3.41 11.09 8.56
N ARG A 61 -4.14 12.18 8.79
CA ARG A 61 -5.60 12.20 8.67
C ARG A 61 -6.05 11.96 7.22
N THR A 62 -7.31 11.62 7.03
CA THR A 62 -7.93 11.60 5.69
C THR A 62 -7.74 12.96 5.02
N GLY A 63 -7.38 12.97 3.73
CA GLY A 63 -7.08 14.20 3.00
C GLY A 63 -5.65 14.73 3.17
N SER A 64 -4.78 14.09 3.95
CA SER A 64 -3.39 14.56 4.13
C SER A 64 -2.46 14.34 2.93
N GLY A 65 -2.90 13.65 1.88
CA GLY A 65 -2.14 13.41 0.65
C GLY A 65 -1.40 12.07 0.56
N LYS A 66 -1.65 11.11 1.47
CA LYS A 66 -0.99 9.78 1.47
C LYS A 66 -1.19 8.99 0.18
N THR A 67 -2.44 8.81 -0.25
CA THR A 67 -2.78 8.10 -1.51
C THR A 67 -2.25 8.86 -2.72
N THR A 68 -2.24 10.20 -2.70
CA THR A 68 -1.63 11.02 -3.75
C THR A 68 -0.13 10.80 -3.85
N LEU A 69 0.57 10.61 -2.73
CA LEU A 69 1.99 10.28 -2.72
C LEU A 69 2.26 8.90 -3.33
N ILE A 70 1.44 7.89 -3.01
CA ILE A 70 1.51 6.57 -3.67
C ILE A 70 1.29 6.73 -5.18
N GLY A 71 0.23 7.43 -5.60
CA GLY A 71 -0.08 7.64 -7.00
C GLY A 71 1.05 8.33 -7.76
N ALA A 72 1.74 9.28 -7.14
CA ALA A 72 2.91 9.94 -7.70
C ALA A 72 4.11 8.99 -7.87
N LEU A 73 4.32 8.06 -6.92
CA LEU A 73 5.40 7.07 -6.99
C LEU A 73 5.23 6.10 -8.18
N PHE A 74 3.99 5.72 -8.50
CA PHE A 74 3.66 4.91 -9.68
C PHE A 74 3.46 5.74 -10.95
N ARG A 75 3.67 7.07 -10.88
CA ARG A 75 3.39 8.02 -11.96
C ARG A 75 2.00 7.83 -12.57
N LEU A 76 0.98 7.66 -11.73
CA LEU A 76 -0.43 7.79 -12.13
C LEU A 76 -0.83 9.26 -12.32
N VAL A 77 -0.13 10.14 -11.62
CA VAL A 77 -0.25 11.59 -11.74
C VAL A 77 1.16 12.13 -11.83
N GLU A 78 1.45 12.88 -12.88
CA GLU A 78 2.78 13.45 -13.08
C GLU A 78 3.07 14.58 -12.08
N PRO A 79 4.32 14.70 -11.60
CA PRO A 79 4.75 15.85 -10.80
C PRO A 79 4.47 17.18 -11.52
N ALA A 80 3.77 18.09 -10.85
CA ALA A 80 3.64 19.48 -11.28
C ALA A 80 4.91 20.29 -10.98
N GLY A 81 5.78 19.76 -10.12
CA GLY A 81 7.09 20.32 -9.77
C GLY A 81 7.85 19.38 -8.84
N GLY A 82 9.14 19.62 -8.71
CA GLY A 82 10.03 18.71 -8.00
C GLY A 82 10.27 17.41 -8.78
N LYS A 83 10.77 16.39 -8.10
CA LYS A 83 11.05 15.08 -8.71
C LYS A 83 11.07 13.94 -7.70
N ILE A 84 10.89 12.73 -8.23
CA ILE A 84 11.03 11.47 -7.51
C ILE A 84 12.21 10.74 -8.13
N ILE A 85 13.20 10.38 -7.30
CA ILE A 85 14.40 9.69 -7.73
C ILE A 85 14.46 8.34 -7.05
N ILE A 86 14.66 7.28 -7.83
CA ILE A 86 14.87 5.92 -7.32
C ILE A 86 16.25 5.44 -7.76
N ASP A 87 17.11 5.12 -6.80
CA ASP A 87 18.51 4.70 -7.05
C ASP A 87 19.26 5.62 -8.04
N SER A 88 19.17 6.93 -7.83
CA SER A 88 19.76 7.99 -8.68
C SER A 88 19.10 8.21 -10.05
N VAL A 89 18.07 7.45 -10.40
CA VAL A 89 17.29 7.64 -11.63
C VAL A 89 16.06 8.49 -11.34
N ASP A 90 15.89 9.61 -12.05
CA ASP A 90 14.64 10.38 -12.02
C ASP A 90 13.55 9.61 -12.75
N ILE A 91 12.52 9.18 -12.02
CA ILE A 91 11.50 8.28 -12.58
C ILE A 91 10.65 8.96 -13.65
N THR A 92 10.61 10.30 -13.72
CA THR A 92 9.88 11.03 -14.76
C THR A 92 10.53 10.91 -16.14
N THR A 93 11.80 10.50 -16.17
CA THR A 93 12.60 10.43 -17.40
C THR A 93 12.53 9.05 -18.07
N ILE A 94 12.04 8.02 -17.39
CA ILE A 94 11.97 6.63 -17.90
C ILE A 94 10.55 6.27 -18.36
N GLY A 95 10.39 5.17 -19.08
CA GLY A 95 9.07 4.67 -19.48
C GLY A 95 8.25 4.14 -18.29
N LEU A 96 6.91 4.26 -18.36
CA LEU A 96 6.02 3.77 -17.29
C LEU A 96 6.11 2.25 -17.09
N HIS A 97 6.30 1.47 -18.15
CA HIS A 97 6.47 0.02 -18.06
C HIS A 97 7.76 -0.33 -17.31
N ASP A 98 8.88 0.32 -17.64
CA ASP A 98 10.18 0.09 -16.97
C ASP A 98 10.14 0.49 -15.48
N LEU A 99 9.38 1.53 -15.13
CA LEU A 99 9.14 1.91 -13.74
C LEU A 99 8.25 0.89 -13.01
N ARG A 100 7.03 0.67 -13.51
CA ARG A 100 5.97 -0.02 -12.77
C ARG A 100 6.24 -1.53 -12.65
N SER A 101 6.89 -2.13 -13.65
CA SER A 101 7.34 -3.53 -13.58
C SER A 101 8.35 -3.81 -12.44
N ARG A 102 9.01 -2.77 -11.92
CA ARG A 102 10.00 -2.87 -10.84
C ARG A 102 9.45 -2.55 -9.45
N LEU A 103 8.23 -2.05 -9.37
CA LEU A 103 7.54 -1.72 -8.13
C LEU A 103 6.46 -2.76 -7.84
N GLY A 104 6.28 -3.11 -6.58
CA GLY A 104 5.16 -3.94 -6.12
C GLY A 104 4.12 -3.10 -5.41
N ILE A 105 2.85 -3.43 -5.59
CA ILE A 105 1.75 -2.83 -4.83
C ILE A 105 0.81 -3.91 -4.30
N ILE A 106 0.38 -3.74 -3.05
CA ILE A 106 -0.75 -4.46 -2.45
C ILE A 106 -1.79 -3.40 -2.08
N PRO A 107 -2.83 -3.23 -2.90
CA PRO A 107 -3.83 -2.18 -2.69
C PRO A 107 -4.83 -2.54 -1.60
N GLN A 108 -5.66 -1.58 -1.23
CA GLN A 108 -6.72 -1.76 -0.23
C GLN A 108 -7.81 -2.71 -0.74
N ASP A 109 -8.23 -2.49 -1.98
CA ASP A 109 -9.28 -3.24 -2.67
C ASP A 109 -8.65 -4.11 -3.77
N PRO A 110 -8.35 -5.39 -3.49
CA PRO A 110 -7.67 -6.28 -4.43
C PRO A 110 -8.63 -6.74 -5.53
N THR A 111 -8.19 -6.55 -6.77
CA THR A 111 -8.92 -6.90 -7.98
C THR A 111 -8.38 -8.18 -8.60
N LEU A 112 -9.26 -9.16 -8.77
CA LEU A 112 -8.95 -10.34 -9.57
C LEU A 112 -9.76 -10.30 -10.86
N PHE A 113 -9.10 -10.60 -11.96
CA PHE A 113 -9.70 -10.64 -13.29
C PHE A 113 -10.32 -11.99 -13.55
N GLN A 114 -11.41 -12.01 -14.31
CA GLN A 114 -11.99 -13.25 -14.77
C GLN A 114 -10.93 -14.04 -15.57
N GLY A 115 -10.68 -15.29 -15.17
CA GLY A 115 -9.66 -16.12 -15.79
C GLY A 115 -9.05 -17.15 -14.86
N THR A 116 -7.89 -17.68 -15.22
CA THR A 116 -7.22 -18.71 -14.42
C THR A 116 -6.49 -18.12 -13.21
N VAL A 117 -6.17 -18.96 -12.24
CA VAL A 117 -5.28 -18.59 -11.11
C VAL A 117 -3.93 -18.15 -11.65
N ARG A 118 -3.42 -18.88 -12.66
CA ARG A 118 -2.18 -18.53 -13.37
C ARG A 118 -2.24 -17.11 -13.93
N TYR A 119 -3.27 -16.79 -14.71
CA TYR A 119 -3.42 -15.47 -15.34
C TYR A 119 -3.46 -14.35 -14.30
N ASN A 120 -4.12 -14.59 -13.16
CA ASN A 120 -4.19 -13.62 -12.09
C ASN A 120 -2.87 -13.43 -11.34
N LEU A 121 -1.94 -14.39 -11.34
CA LEU A 121 -0.63 -14.24 -10.70
C LEU A 121 0.44 -13.76 -11.68
N ASP A 122 0.38 -14.23 -12.92
CA ASP A 122 1.33 -13.97 -13.99
C ASP A 122 0.59 -13.74 -15.32
N PRO A 123 0.07 -12.51 -15.53
CA PRO A 123 -0.67 -12.17 -16.75
C PRO A 123 0.19 -12.26 -18.01
N LEU A 124 1.50 -12.06 -17.86
CA LEU A 124 2.47 -12.03 -18.97
C LEU A 124 3.09 -13.40 -19.27
N GLY A 125 2.80 -14.43 -18.46
CA GLY A 125 3.34 -15.78 -18.64
C GLY A 125 4.86 -15.87 -18.51
N GLN A 126 5.46 -15.00 -17.70
CA GLN A 126 6.92 -14.91 -17.53
C GLN A 126 7.51 -15.93 -16.55
N PHE A 127 6.66 -16.57 -15.73
CA PHE A 127 7.10 -17.46 -14.65
C PHE A 127 6.72 -18.92 -14.90
N SER A 128 7.56 -19.85 -14.44
CA SER A 128 7.28 -21.28 -14.52
C SER A 128 6.24 -21.71 -13.48
N ASP A 129 5.54 -22.82 -13.74
CA ASP A 129 4.57 -23.40 -12.81
C ASP A 129 5.19 -23.64 -11.43
N GLN A 130 6.44 -24.09 -11.40
CA GLN A 130 7.16 -24.30 -10.14
C GLN A 130 7.27 -23.00 -9.34
N GLN A 131 7.65 -21.89 -9.97
CA GLN A 131 7.75 -20.59 -9.29
C GLN A 131 6.38 -20.12 -8.77
N ILE A 132 5.32 -20.35 -9.56
CA ILE A 132 3.96 -19.99 -9.17
C ILE A 132 3.49 -20.82 -7.97
N TRP A 133 3.74 -22.13 -7.98
CA TRP A 133 3.40 -23.01 -6.86
C TRP A 133 4.19 -22.68 -5.59
N GLU A 134 5.49 -22.37 -5.70
CA GLU A 134 6.31 -21.92 -4.57
C GLU A 134 5.76 -20.65 -3.92
N VAL A 135 5.29 -19.70 -4.74
CA VAL A 135 4.68 -18.46 -4.23
C VAL A 135 3.31 -18.71 -3.59
N LEU A 136 2.47 -19.57 -4.20
CA LEU A 136 1.19 -19.96 -3.63
C LEU A 136 1.33 -20.64 -2.28
N ASP A 137 2.37 -21.47 -2.10
CA ASP A 137 2.70 -22.12 -0.83
C ASP A 137 3.09 -21.09 0.25
N LYS A 138 3.98 -20.15 -0.09
CA LYS A 138 4.35 -19.03 0.81
C LYS A 138 3.14 -18.21 1.26
N CYS A 139 2.18 -17.99 0.36
CA CYS A 139 0.94 -17.29 0.63
C CYS A 139 -0.13 -18.14 1.33
N GLN A 140 0.12 -19.43 1.63
CA GLN A 140 -0.86 -20.39 2.16
C GLN A 140 -2.13 -20.51 1.28
N LEU A 141 -1.98 -20.34 -0.03
CA LEU A 141 -3.04 -20.55 -1.02
C LEU A 141 -2.90 -21.90 -1.74
N LEU A 142 -1.82 -22.65 -1.51
CA LEU A 142 -1.52 -23.91 -2.20
C LEU A 142 -2.69 -24.91 -2.11
N GLU A 143 -3.11 -25.26 -0.89
CA GLU A 143 -4.20 -26.22 -0.67
C GLU A 143 -5.50 -25.70 -1.27
N THR A 144 -5.83 -24.42 -1.08
CA THR A 144 -7.06 -23.81 -1.63
C THR A 144 -7.09 -23.87 -3.16
N VAL A 145 -5.95 -23.71 -3.82
CA VAL A 145 -5.85 -23.80 -5.29
C VAL A 145 -5.89 -25.26 -5.75
N GLN A 146 -5.27 -26.19 -5.02
CA GLN A 146 -5.27 -27.62 -5.35
C GLN A 146 -6.65 -28.26 -5.17
N GLU A 147 -7.43 -27.82 -4.18
CA GLU A 147 -8.79 -28.28 -3.93
C GLU A 147 -9.79 -27.81 -5.01
N LYS A 148 -9.47 -26.74 -5.74
CA LYS A 148 -10.28 -26.30 -6.89
C LYS A 148 -9.99 -27.21 -8.08
N GLU A 149 -11.05 -27.76 -8.69
CA GLU A 149 -10.95 -28.61 -9.88
C GLU A 149 -10.06 -27.94 -10.94
N HIS A 150 -9.00 -28.62 -11.37
CA HIS A 150 -8.01 -28.22 -12.39
C HIS A 150 -6.88 -27.25 -11.98
N GLY A 151 -6.66 -26.95 -10.70
CA GLY A 151 -5.42 -26.29 -10.22
C GLY A 151 -5.16 -24.91 -10.85
N LEU A 152 -3.93 -24.67 -11.36
CA LEU A 152 -3.51 -23.38 -11.92
C LEU A 152 -4.30 -22.95 -13.16
N ASP A 153 -4.67 -23.91 -14.01
CA ASP A 153 -5.28 -23.69 -15.32
C ASP A 153 -6.79 -23.95 -15.33
N SER A 154 -7.44 -23.84 -14.16
CA SER A 154 -8.88 -24.08 -14.05
C SER A 154 -9.69 -23.14 -14.93
N LEU A 155 -10.12 -23.65 -16.10
CA LEU A 155 -11.00 -22.99 -17.06
C LEU A 155 -12.48 -23.08 -16.67
N GLY A 156 -12.88 -24.10 -15.90
CA GLY A 156 -14.29 -24.35 -15.54
C GLY A 156 -14.74 -23.65 -14.25
N ARG A 157 -13.81 -23.36 -13.33
CA ARG A 157 -14.05 -22.67 -12.04
C ARG A 157 -12.89 -21.73 -11.67
N GLY A 158 -12.38 -21.02 -12.67
CA GLY A 158 -11.37 -19.97 -12.47
C GLY A 158 -11.86 -18.84 -11.56
N VAL A 159 -11.05 -17.79 -11.45
CA VAL A 159 -11.51 -16.53 -10.88
C VAL A 159 -12.72 -16.06 -11.69
N VAL A 160 -13.87 -15.89 -11.05
CA VAL A 160 -15.06 -15.29 -11.68
C VAL A 160 -14.95 -13.77 -11.65
N GLU A 161 -15.86 -13.04 -12.31
CA GLU A 161 -15.84 -11.57 -12.34
C GLU A 161 -15.66 -10.96 -10.93
N ASP A 162 -14.74 -9.99 -10.84
CA ASP A 162 -14.24 -9.34 -9.63
C ASP A 162 -13.74 -10.29 -8.52
N GLY A 163 -13.41 -11.55 -8.85
CA GLY A 163 -12.99 -12.56 -7.90
C GLY A 163 -14.04 -12.88 -6.83
N SER A 164 -15.34 -12.69 -7.11
CA SER A 164 -16.43 -12.91 -6.14
C SER A 164 -16.43 -14.30 -5.47
N ASN A 165 -15.79 -15.30 -6.09
CA ASN A 165 -15.57 -16.64 -5.53
C ASN A 165 -14.35 -16.78 -4.60
N TRP A 166 -13.69 -15.68 -4.24
CA TRP A 166 -12.57 -15.61 -3.29
C TRP A 166 -12.86 -14.63 -2.17
N SER A 167 -12.46 -14.98 -0.95
CA SER A 167 -12.56 -14.08 0.19
C SER A 167 -11.65 -12.87 0.02
N MET A 168 -11.97 -11.75 0.67
CA MET A 168 -11.13 -10.55 0.67
C MET A 168 -9.67 -10.87 1.06
N GLY A 169 -9.48 -11.70 2.10
CA GLY A 169 -8.16 -12.14 2.54
C GLY A 169 -7.42 -12.96 1.48
N GLN A 170 -8.10 -13.87 0.78
CA GLN A 170 -7.48 -14.64 -0.31
C GLN A 170 -7.05 -13.72 -1.45
N ARG A 171 -7.89 -12.77 -1.87
CA ARG A 171 -7.53 -11.80 -2.91
C ARG A 171 -6.30 -10.96 -2.52
N GLN A 172 -6.20 -10.57 -1.26
CA GLN A 172 -5.00 -9.90 -0.73
C GLN A 172 -3.76 -10.79 -0.82
N LEU A 173 -3.89 -12.08 -0.52
CA LEU A 173 -2.81 -13.06 -0.70
C LEU A 173 -2.43 -13.27 -2.18
N PHE A 174 -3.37 -13.15 -3.12
CA PHE A 174 -3.07 -13.11 -4.56
C PHE A 174 -2.22 -11.89 -4.93
N CYS A 175 -2.57 -10.69 -4.44
CA CYS A 175 -1.77 -9.49 -4.66
C CYS A 175 -0.36 -9.63 -4.06
N LEU A 176 -0.24 -10.22 -2.86
CA LEU A 176 1.06 -10.57 -2.28
C LEU A 176 1.82 -11.55 -3.18
N GLY A 177 1.15 -12.56 -3.73
CA GLY A 177 1.74 -13.51 -4.66
C GLY A 177 2.31 -12.84 -5.92
N ARG A 178 1.56 -11.90 -6.53
CA ARG A 178 2.03 -11.08 -7.65
C ARG A 178 3.32 -10.34 -7.30
N ALA A 179 3.36 -9.70 -6.13
CA ALA A 179 4.54 -8.97 -5.65
C ALA A 179 5.75 -9.90 -5.41
N LEU A 180 5.52 -11.10 -4.88
CA LEU A 180 6.57 -12.10 -4.64
C LEU A 180 7.18 -12.64 -5.94
N LEU A 181 6.36 -12.89 -6.97
CA LEU A 181 6.84 -13.33 -8.28
C LEU A 181 7.76 -12.30 -8.92
N ARG A 182 7.38 -11.02 -8.85
CA ARG A 182 8.15 -9.91 -9.44
C ARG A 182 9.45 -9.60 -8.72
N ARG A 183 9.59 -10.00 -7.45
CA ARG A 183 10.79 -9.73 -6.62
C ARG A 183 11.21 -8.24 -6.62
N CYS A 184 10.23 -7.35 -6.49
CA CYS A 184 10.46 -5.90 -6.51
C CYS A 184 11.33 -5.46 -5.31
N ARG A 185 12.23 -4.48 -5.52
CA ARG A 185 12.99 -3.87 -4.41
C ARG A 185 12.18 -2.87 -3.59
N ILE A 186 11.08 -2.37 -4.14
CA ILE A 186 10.20 -1.42 -3.48
C ILE A 186 8.79 -2.00 -3.51
N LEU A 187 8.22 -2.22 -2.32
CA LEU A 187 6.85 -2.71 -2.13
C LEU A 187 6.01 -1.63 -1.46
N VAL A 188 4.84 -1.35 -2.03
CA VAL A 188 3.85 -0.42 -1.45
C VAL A 188 2.66 -1.19 -0.92
N LEU A 189 2.28 -0.93 0.33
CA LEU A 189 1.10 -1.48 0.99
C LEU A 189 0.12 -0.33 1.23
N ASP A 190 -0.99 -0.31 0.51
CA ASP A 190 -2.02 0.73 0.67
C ASP A 190 -3.20 0.16 1.44
N GLU A 191 -3.26 0.38 2.76
CA GLU A 191 -4.35 -0.10 3.64
C GLU A 191 -4.73 -1.59 3.54
N ALA A 192 -3.84 -2.44 3.01
CA ALA A 192 -4.12 -3.84 2.66
C ALA A 192 -4.68 -4.72 3.81
N THR A 193 -4.58 -4.31 5.08
CA THR A 193 -4.99 -5.11 6.25
C THR A 193 -6.31 -4.66 6.89
N ALA A 194 -7.00 -3.66 6.34
CA ALA A 194 -8.17 -3.06 6.97
C ALA A 194 -9.39 -4.00 7.00
N SER A 195 -9.59 -4.76 5.92
CA SER A 195 -10.79 -5.56 5.62
C SER A 195 -10.58 -7.08 5.74
N ILE A 196 -9.42 -7.52 6.25
CA ILE A 196 -9.06 -8.94 6.38
C ILE A 196 -9.28 -9.46 7.81
N ASP A 197 -9.57 -10.76 7.95
CA ASP A 197 -9.52 -11.47 9.22
C ASP A 197 -8.10 -11.57 9.82
N ASN A 198 -8.01 -11.80 11.13
CA ASN A 198 -6.72 -11.78 11.84
C ASN A 198 -5.76 -12.91 11.43
N ALA A 199 -6.27 -14.06 11.00
CA ALA A 199 -5.41 -15.19 10.63
C ALA A 199 -4.71 -14.89 9.31
N THR A 200 -5.48 -14.42 8.31
CA THR A 200 -4.93 -14.02 7.02
C THR A 200 -4.02 -12.80 7.12
N ASP A 201 -4.37 -11.81 7.96
CA ASP A 201 -3.50 -10.66 8.26
C ASP A 201 -2.14 -11.11 8.84
N ALA A 202 -2.14 -12.09 9.75
CA ALA A 202 -0.91 -12.63 10.30
C ALA A 202 -0.05 -13.34 9.25
N ILE A 203 -0.67 -14.05 8.29
CA ILE A 203 0.03 -14.69 7.16
C ILE A 203 0.66 -13.62 6.26
N LEU A 204 -0.11 -12.60 5.88
CA LEU A 204 0.35 -11.49 5.05
C LEU A 204 1.56 -10.79 5.70
N GLN A 205 1.41 -10.37 6.95
CA GLN A 205 2.47 -9.67 7.70
C GLN A 205 3.72 -10.54 7.87
N LYS A 206 3.56 -11.82 8.21
CA LYS A 206 4.69 -12.75 8.34
C LYS A 206 5.45 -12.87 7.03
N THR A 207 4.74 -13.08 5.93
CA THR A 207 5.34 -13.27 4.60
C THR A 207 6.04 -12.00 4.13
N ILE A 208 5.43 -10.83 4.34
CA ILE A 208 6.07 -9.54 4.05
C ILE A 208 7.39 -9.40 4.83
N ARG A 209 7.38 -9.74 6.12
CA ARG A 209 8.56 -9.62 6.98
C ARG A 209 9.70 -10.56 6.58
N THR A 210 9.39 -11.75 6.07
CA THR A 210 10.39 -12.75 5.67
C THR A 210 10.89 -12.54 4.25
N GLU A 211 9.98 -12.35 3.29
CA GLU A 211 10.32 -12.31 1.86
C GLU A 211 10.80 -10.92 1.41
N PHE A 212 10.30 -9.83 2.04
CA PHE A 212 10.68 -8.45 1.71
C PHE A 212 11.63 -7.85 2.77
N LYS A 213 12.40 -8.70 3.45
CA LYS A 213 13.35 -8.27 4.49
C LYS A 213 14.32 -7.20 3.99
N ASP A 214 14.91 -7.44 2.82
CA ASP A 214 15.94 -6.58 2.21
C ASP A 214 15.37 -5.60 1.17
N CYS A 215 14.04 -5.45 1.13
CA CYS A 215 13.35 -4.53 0.22
C CYS A 215 12.86 -3.29 0.97
N THR A 216 12.77 -2.15 0.30
CA THR A 216 12.10 -0.97 0.85
C THR A 216 10.60 -1.22 0.85
N VAL A 217 9.94 -1.09 2.00
CA VAL A 217 8.49 -1.30 2.12
C VAL A 217 7.84 -0.02 2.59
N ILE A 218 6.95 0.54 1.79
CA ILE A 218 6.20 1.77 2.07
C ILE A 218 4.77 1.38 2.41
N THR A 219 4.34 1.65 3.63
CA THR A 219 3.02 1.23 4.14
C THR A 219 2.19 2.45 4.48
N VAL A 220 1.11 2.70 3.75
CA VAL A 220 0.04 3.59 4.21
C VAL A 220 -0.81 2.80 5.18
N ALA A 221 -0.74 3.18 6.46
CA ALA A 221 -1.35 2.40 7.53
C ALA A 221 -2.31 3.25 8.37
N HIS A 222 -3.51 2.70 8.55
CA HIS A 222 -4.51 3.17 9.51
C HIS A 222 -4.43 2.41 10.85
N ARG A 223 -3.62 1.35 10.91
CA ARG A 223 -3.39 0.53 12.11
C ARG A 223 -2.07 0.93 12.75
N ILE A 224 -2.15 1.56 13.92
CA ILE A 224 -0.99 1.95 14.72
C ILE A 224 0.01 0.79 14.97
N PRO A 225 -0.42 -0.45 15.29
CA PRO A 225 0.53 -1.55 15.52
C PRO A 225 1.45 -1.83 14.33
N THR A 226 0.95 -1.72 13.10
CA THR A 226 1.75 -1.91 11.88
C THR A 226 2.83 -0.83 11.76
N VAL A 227 2.46 0.43 12.00
CA VAL A 227 3.39 1.57 11.95
C VAL A 227 4.44 1.51 13.06
N MET A 228 4.10 0.99 14.24
CA MET A 228 5.04 0.83 15.36
C MET A 228 6.13 -0.21 15.12
N ASP A 229 5.96 -1.07 14.13
CA ASP A 229 6.94 -2.08 13.71
C ASP A 229 7.80 -1.62 12.50
N CYS A 230 7.51 -0.43 11.95
CA CYS A 230 8.30 0.21 10.89
C CYS A 230 9.65 0.74 11.41
N THR A 231 10.64 0.84 10.53
CA THR A 231 11.94 1.47 10.85
C THR A 231 11.81 2.98 10.91
N MET A 232 10.99 3.55 10.03
CA MET A 232 10.75 4.99 9.92
C MET A 232 9.25 5.28 9.80
N VAL A 233 8.82 6.45 10.27
CA VAL A 233 7.44 6.93 10.16
C VAL A 233 7.43 8.29 9.50
N LEU A 234 6.65 8.42 8.43
CA LEU A 234 6.37 9.68 7.75
C LEU A 234 4.98 10.16 8.16
N ALA A 235 4.90 11.23 8.94
CA ALA A 235 3.64 11.86 9.28
C ALA A 235 3.32 13.01 8.32
N MET A 236 2.15 12.96 7.69
CA MET A 236 1.69 13.95 6.72
C MET A 236 0.44 14.68 7.22
N SER A 237 0.39 15.99 6.98
CA SER A 237 -0.80 16.84 7.16
C SER A 237 -0.87 17.85 6.01
N ASP A 238 -2.07 18.08 5.49
CA ASP A 238 -2.35 19.12 4.49
C ASP A 238 -1.33 19.12 3.33
N GLY A 239 -1.04 17.94 2.80
CA GLY A 239 -0.15 17.76 1.65
C GLY A 239 1.33 18.06 1.93
N LYS A 240 1.75 18.08 3.20
CA LYS A 240 3.12 18.35 3.65
C LYS A 240 3.63 17.26 4.58
N VAL A 241 4.95 17.09 4.61
CA VAL A 241 5.63 16.30 5.65
C VAL A 241 5.68 17.14 6.92
N VAL A 242 5.12 16.61 7.99
CA VAL A 242 5.17 17.23 9.33
C VAL A 242 6.34 16.65 10.11
N GLU A 243 6.49 15.33 10.08
CA GLU A 243 7.53 14.59 10.81
C GLU A 243 8.04 13.42 9.97
N TYR A 244 9.34 13.12 10.09
CA TYR A 244 9.95 11.92 9.53
C TYR A 244 11.06 11.42 10.46
N ASP A 245 10.77 10.37 11.24
CA ASP A 245 11.75 9.79 12.17
C ASP A 245 11.34 8.38 12.61
N LYS A 246 12.17 7.75 13.45
CA LYS A 246 11.89 6.46 14.06
C LYS A 246 10.64 6.55 14.97
N PRO A 247 9.76 5.53 14.98
CA PRO A 247 8.52 5.57 15.76
C PRO A 247 8.74 5.90 17.25
N MET A 248 9.78 5.34 17.87
CA MET A 248 10.09 5.58 19.29
C MET A 248 10.47 7.03 19.58
N LYS A 249 11.21 7.68 18.68
CA LYS A 249 11.61 9.08 18.84
C LYS A 249 10.41 10.02 18.68
N LEU A 250 9.53 9.75 17.72
CA LEU A 250 8.28 10.50 17.56
C LEU A 250 7.38 10.36 18.79
N MET A 251 7.28 9.17 19.38
CA MET A 251 6.51 8.94 20.61
C MET A 251 7.03 9.70 21.84
N GLU A 252 8.33 9.99 21.89
CA GLU A 252 8.97 10.76 22.96
C GLU A 252 8.89 12.27 22.73
N THR A 253 8.72 12.68 21.48
CA THR A 253 8.64 14.10 21.09
C THR A 253 7.31 14.72 21.57
N GLU A 254 7.39 15.88 22.22
CA GLU A 254 6.20 16.65 22.60
C GLU A 254 5.62 17.37 21.38
N GLY A 255 4.29 17.36 21.25
CA GLY A 255 3.60 17.93 20.08
C GLY A 255 3.71 17.10 18.80
N SER A 256 4.26 15.89 18.85
CA SER A 256 4.31 15.00 17.68
C SER A 256 2.91 14.58 17.23
N LEU A 257 2.61 14.79 15.94
CA LEU A 257 1.39 14.33 15.29
C LEU A 257 1.25 12.81 15.42
N PHE A 258 2.35 12.06 15.24
CA PHE A 258 2.32 10.60 15.40
C PHE A 258 1.93 10.20 16.82
N ARG A 259 2.53 10.83 17.83
CA ARG A 259 2.20 10.56 19.23
C ARG A 259 0.72 10.82 19.52
N ASP A 260 0.15 11.88 18.97
CA ASP A 260 -1.25 12.21 19.18
C ASP A 260 -2.21 11.24 18.46
N LEU A 261 -1.88 10.81 17.24
CA LEU A 261 -2.60 9.73 16.56
C LEU A 261 -2.58 8.42 17.37
N VAL A 262 -1.45 8.07 17.99
CA VAL A 262 -1.33 6.89 18.85
C VAL A 262 -2.19 7.01 20.10
N LYS A 263 -2.22 8.19 20.74
CA LYS A 263 -3.08 8.44 21.91
C LYS A 263 -4.55 8.30 21.56
N GLU A 264 -4.99 8.92 20.47
CA GLU A 264 -6.36 8.85 19.98
C GLU A 264 -6.78 7.39 19.71
N TYR A 265 -5.92 6.63 19.05
CA TYR A 265 -6.13 5.20 18.83
C TYR A 265 -6.24 4.40 20.14
N CYS A 266 -5.40 4.68 21.14
CA CYS A 266 -5.48 4.01 22.44
C CYS A 266 -6.80 4.33 23.19
N ILE A 267 -7.26 5.58 23.09
CA ILE A 267 -8.53 6.03 23.68
C ILE A 267 -9.71 5.28 23.05
N LEU A 268 -9.72 5.17 21.71
CA LEU A 268 -10.75 4.43 20.98
C LEU A 268 -10.82 2.94 21.40
N LEU A 269 -9.69 2.36 21.76
CA LEU A 269 -9.63 0.98 22.25
C LEU A 269 -9.98 0.81 23.74
N GLY A 270 -10.35 1.90 24.44
CA GLY A 270 -10.61 1.88 25.88
C GLY A 270 -9.38 1.56 26.73
N VAL A 271 -8.18 1.70 26.17
CA VAL A 271 -6.91 1.46 26.87
C VAL A 271 -6.53 2.74 27.59
N ASN A 272 -7.02 2.89 28.82
CA ASN A 272 -6.92 4.13 29.57
C ASN A 272 -5.59 4.24 30.34
N ARG A 273 -4.44 4.31 29.64
CA ARG A 273 -3.14 4.77 30.20
C ARG A 273 -2.26 5.38 29.10
N GLY A 274 -2.00 6.68 29.13
CA GLY A 274 -1.21 7.39 28.11
C GLY A 274 0.31 7.37 28.33
N ASN A 275 0.94 6.20 28.49
CA ASN A 275 2.41 6.11 28.63
C ASN A 275 3.01 4.88 27.94
N GLN A 276 4.33 4.84 27.73
CA GLN A 276 5.13 3.76 27.05
C GLN A 276 4.69 2.30 27.34
N LYS A 277 4.06 2.03 28.49
CA LYS A 277 3.45 0.73 28.82
C LYS A 277 2.29 0.32 27.88
N SER A 278 1.58 1.27 27.28
CA SER A 278 0.47 1.01 26.35
C SER A 278 0.95 0.54 24.99
N VAL A 279 2.14 0.98 24.56
CA VAL A 279 2.82 0.44 23.37
C VAL A 279 3.25 -1.01 23.58
N SER A 280 3.73 -1.36 24.78
CA SER A 280 4.07 -2.75 25.12
C SER A 280 2.82 -3.65 25.22
N ILE A 281 1.68 -3.09 25.62
CA ILE A 281 0.36 -3.76 25.60
C ILE A 281 -0.13 -3.95 24.16
N LEU A 282 0.03 -2.94 23.29
CA LEU A 282 -0.27 -3.04 21.85
C LEU A 282 0.60 -4.11 21.16
N LYS A 283 1.89 -4.21 21.53
CA LYS A 283 2.80 -5.26 21.02
C LYS A 283 2.50 -6.66 21.56
N ARG A 284 2.02 -6.80 22.80
CA ARG A 284 1.77 -8.11 23.44
C ARG A 284 0.41 -8.73 23.14
N ASN A 285 -0.59 -7.95 22.73
CA ASN A 285 -1.98 -8.43 22.68
C ASN A 285 -2.52 -8.75 21.28
N SER A 286 -1.71 -8.81 20.22
CA SER A 286 -2.16 -9.06 18.82
C SER A 286 -3.14 -10.24 18.67
N SER A 287 -3.06 -11.26 19.54
CA SER A 287 -3.88 -12.48 19.49
C SER A 287 -5.23 -12.45 20.22
N ILE A 288 -5.57 -11.43 21.05
CA ILE A 288 -6.78 -11.43 21.90
C ILE A 288 -7.96 -10.58 21.32
N TRP A 289 -7.77 -9.86 20.22
CA TRP A 289 -8.71 -8.82 19.75
C TRP A 289 -9.89 -9.29 18.87
N GLY A 290 -10.28 -10.57 18.95
CA GLY A 290 -11.37 -11.11 18.11
C GLY A 290 -12.79 -10.68 18.52
N LEU A 291 -13.08 -10.48 19.82
CA LEU A 291 -14.46 -10.45 20.30
C LEU A 291 -15.06 -9.07 20.62
N LYS A 292 -14.28 -8.04 21.01
CA LYS A 292 -14.83 -6.72 21.36
C LYS A 292 -15.01 -5.76 20.16
N ARG A 293 -14.60 -6.18 18.95
CA ARG A 293 -14.51 -5.34 17.74
C ARG A 293 -15.87 -4.97 17.13
N ARG A 294 -16.91 -5.81 17.30
CA ARG A 294 -18.24 -5.56 16.68
C ARG A 294 -19.04 -4.42 17.32
N GLN A 295 -18.85 -4.16 18.62
CA GLN A 295 -19.73 -3.22 19.33
C GLN A 295 -19.22 -1.77 19.26
N CYS A 296 -17.91 -1.56 19.09
CA CYS A 296 -17.30 -0.23 19.08
C CYS A 296 -17.24 0.39 17.66
N LEU A 297 -17.01 -0.44 16.62
CA LEU A 297 -17.02 0.04 15.22
C LEU A 297 -18.39 0.53 14.76
N SER A 298 -19.48 -0.11 15.20
CA SER A 298 -20.85 0.33 14.89
C SER A 298 -21.15 1.71 15.48
N GLN A 299 -20.71 1.98 16.71
CA GLN A 299 -20.92 3.29 17.37
C GLN A 299 -19.99 4.39 16.82
N MET A 300 -18.84 4.03 16.25
CA MET A 300 -17.90 4.96 15.63
C MET A 300 -18.37 5.37 14.22
N TYR A 301 -18.95 4.45 13.45
CA TYR A 301 -19.51 4.73 12.12
C TYR A 301 -20.76 5.62 12.19
N GLU A 302 -21.61 5.45 13.21
CA GLU A 302 -22.77 6.33 13.44
C GLU A 302 -22.35 7.75 13.82
N ARG A 303 -21.32 7.90 14.68
CA ARG A 303 -20.84 9.24 15.09
C ARG A 303 -20.08 10.01 14.02
N LEU A 304 -19.38 9.32 13.11
CA LEU A 304 -18.68 9.97 12.00
C LEU A 304 -19.62 10.37 10.85
N ASN A 305 -20.73 9.65 10.66
CA ASN A 305 -21.71 9.97 9.63
C ASN A 305 -22.61 11.17 10.00
N ASP A 306 -22.88 11.40 11.29
CA ASP A 306 -23.73 12.53 11.73
C ASP A 306 -23.04 13.90 11.58
N GLU A 307 -21.71 13.98 11.58
CA GLU A 307 -20.98 15.23 11.31
C GLU A 307 -20.63 15.44 9.81
N MET A 308 -20.62 14.37 9.01
CA MET A 308 -20.26 14.43 7.58
C MET A 308 -21.42 14.77 6.64
N PHE A 309 -22.68 14.72 7.08
CA PHE A 309 -23.83 14.87 6.18
C PHE A 309 -24.18 16.32 5.76
N ILE A 310 -23.45 17.34 6.24
CA ILE A 310 -23.75 18.76 5.93
C ILE A 310 -22.78 19.40 4.91
N ASN A 311 -21.59 18.85 4.66
CA ASN A 311 -20.61 19.51 3.78
C ASN A 311 -19.83 18.53 2.88
N SER A 312 -20.45 18.01 1.82
CA SER A 312 -19.78 17.70 0.52
C SER A 312 -20.68 16.88 -0.42
N VAL A 313 -21.79 17.47 -0.86
CA VAL A 313 -22.39 17.06 -2.13
C VAL A 313 -21.90 18.04 -3.18
N ASN A 314 -20.86 17.67 -3.92
CA ASN A 314 -20.77 17.82 -5.37
C ASN A 314 -19.33 17.64 -5.89
N HIS A 315 -19.22 16.77 -6.90
CA HIS A 315 -18.14 16.59 -7.88
C HIS A 315 -16.99 15.64 -7.52
N ALA A 316 -17.19 14.37 -7.85
CA ALA A 316 -16.13 13.51 -8.39
C ALA A 316 -16.74 12.67 -9.53
N SER A 317 -16.54 13.12 -10.78
CA SER A 317 -16.85 12.35 -11.98
C SER A 317 -15.63 11.51 -12.37
N THR A 318 -15.85 10.20 -12.32
CA THR A 318 -15.16 9.05 -12.93
C THR A 318 -13.95 9.36 -13.82
N ILE A 319 -12.76 8.98 -13.33
CA ILE A 319 -11.58 8.69 -14.17
C ILE A 319 -11.55 7.16 -14.31
N SER A 320 -11.63 6.65 -15.54
CA SER A 320 -11.42 5.23 -15.83
C SER A 320 -9.94 4.92 -15.74
N THR A 321 -9.46 4.61 -14.54
CA THR A 321 -8.11 4.11 -14.30
C THR A 321 -8.05 2.63 -14.64
N VAL A 322 -7.09 2.23 -15.47
CA VAL A 322 -6.63 0.83 -15.51
C VAL A 322 -6.21 0.48 -14.07
N PRO A 323 -6.66 -0.64 -13.47
CA PRO A 323 -6.27 -1.00 -12.12
C PRO A 323 -4.75 -1.07 -12.01
N LEU A 324 -4.18 -0.37 -11.02
CA LEU A 324 -2.74 -0.39 -10.66
C LEU A 324 -2.16 -1.81 -10.55
N GLU A 325 -3.03 -2.79 -10.35
CA GLU A 325 -2.74 -4.20 -10.19
C GLU A 325 -2.40 -4.94 -11.49
N ILE A 326 -2.66 -4.33 -12.66
CA ILE A 326 -2.30 -4.87 -13.98
C ILE A 326 -0.87 -4.48 -14.37
N LEU A 327 -0.39 -3.33 -13.88
CA LEU A 327 0.95 -2.77 -14.13
C LEU A 327 2.00 -3.51 -13.32
#